data_AF-A0AAV4LBI3-F1
#
_entry.id   AF-A0AAV4LBI3-F1
#
_cell.length_a   1.000
_cell.length_b   1.000
_cell.length_c   1.000
_cell.angle_alpha   90.00
_cell.angle_beta   90.00
_cell.angle_gamma   90.00
#
_symmetry.space_group_name_H-M   'P 1'
#
loop_
_entity.id
_entity.type
_entity.pdbx_description
1 polymer ?
#
loop_
_entity_poly.entity_id
_entity_poly.type
_entity_poly.pdbx_seq_one_letter_code
_entity_poly.pdbx_strand_id
1 'polypeptide(L)'
;MTISTWIWILIPIALLIGLYIYAFRRFQKQKEQFDVQYNTYKETKEIFVLGKKIVRQPVREEGPFRFLKVKTYQVVARLMISQTIKGINRSMMHTMTFTLDKKEYQKIEPNRKYRVELAGNYIGKVFAPAPEKKEKKKGTEKEKGKEQAQEKKKKK
;
A
#
# COMPACT_ATOMS: atom_id res chain seq x y z
N MET A 1 -15.48 19.44 52.10
CA MET A 1 -14.72 18.32 51.51
C MET A 1 -13.39 18.23 52.22
N THR A 2 -13.13 17.13 52.91
CA THR A 2 -11.92 16.94 53.74
C THR A 2 -10.77 16.38 52.89
N ILE A 3 -9.53 16.52 53.38
CA ILE A 3 -8.32 15.97 52.73
C ILE A 3 -8.46 14.46 52.45
N SER A 4 -9.16 13.74 53.33
CA SER A 4 -9.50 12.34 53.16
C SER A 4 -10.34 12.05 51.90
N THR A 5 -11.21 12.95 51.44
CA THR A 5 -12.01 12.74 50.22
C THR A 5 -11.15 12.86 48.94
N TRP A 6 -10.12 13.72 48.96
CA TRP A 6 -9.22 13.91 47.81
C TRP A 6 -8.31 12.72 47.56
N ILE A 7 -7.86 12.04 48.61
CA ILE A 7 -6.99 10.86 48.52
C ILE A 7 -7.69 9.71 47.77
N TRP A 8 -8.97 9.47 48.06
CA TRP A 8 -9.76 8.44 47.36
C TRP A 8 -10.01 8.74 45.88
N ILE A 9 -9.95 10.01 45.48
CA ILE A 9 -10.07 10.45 44.07
C ILE A 9 -8.72 10.39 43.35
N LEU A 10 -7.63 10.74 44.05
CA LEU A 10 -6.28 10.73 43.48
C LEU A 10 -5.75 9.33 43.18
N ILE A 11 -6.08 8.33 44.01
CA ILE A 11 -5.66 6.93 43.82
C ILE A 11 -6.08 6.36 42.45
N PRO A 12 -7.38 6.39 42.05
CA PRO A 12 -7.78 5.85 40.76
C PRO A 12 -7.21 6.66 39.58
N ILE A 13 -7.01 7.97 39.74
CA ILE A 13 -6.35 8.81 38.72
C ILE A 13 -4.90 8.38 38.53
N ALA A 14 -4.14 8.20 39.61
CA ALA A 14 -2.76 7.72 39.56
C ALA A 14 -2.67 6.33 38.92
N LEU A 15 -3.62 5.44 39.21
CA LEU A 15 -3.68 4.09 38.65
C LEU A 15 -3.99 4.11 37.15
N LEU A 16 -4.90 4.97 36.69
CA LEU A 16 -5.18 5.20 35.27
C LEU A 16 -3.96 5.73 34.51
N ILE A 17 -3.23 6.69 35.11
CA ILE A 17 -2.00 7.24 34.53
C ILE A 17 -0.93 6.14 34.41
N GLY A 18 -0.74 5.35 35.47
CA GLY A 18 0.19 4.22 35.45
C GLY A 18 -0.14 3.19 34.36
N LEU A 19 -1.42 2.83 34.23
CA LEU A 19 -1.90 1.92 33.20
C LEU A 19 -1.68 2.48 31.79
N TYR A 20 -1.96 3.76 31.58
CA TYR A 20 -1.75 4.44 30.31
C TYR A 20 -0.27 4.45 29.90
N ILE A 21 0.62 4.80 30.83
CA ILE A 21 2.07 4.79 30.58
C ILE A 21 2.55 3.38 30.24
N TYR A 22 2.07 2.37 30.97
CA TYR A 22 2.42 0.97 30.71
C TYR A 22 1.98 0.52 29.31
N ALA A 23 0.73 0.79 28.92
CA ALA A 23 0.21 0.47 27.60
C ALA A 23 1.00 1.20 26.50
N PHE A 24 1.25 2.50 26.68
CA PHE A 24 2.01 3.31 25.74
C PHE A 24 3.43 2.76 25.48
N ARG A 25 4.15 2.37 26.54
CA ARG A 25 5.49 1.75 26.40
C ARG A 25 5.42 0.40 25.68
N ARG A 26 4.39 -0.39 25.92
CA ARG A 26 4.16 -1.66 25.21
C ARG A 26 3.93 -1.46 23.71
N PHE A 27 3.14 -0.46 23.33
CA PHE A 27 2.92 -0.14 21.91
C PHE A 27 4.20 0.37 21.24
N GLN A 28 4.99 1.20 21.91
CA GLN A 28 6.28 1.68 21.38
C GLN A 28 7.24 0.50 21.10
N LYS A 29 7.38 -0.44 22.03
CA LYS A 29 8.25 -1.62 21.83
C LYS A 29 7.84 -2.48 20.64
N GLN A 30 6.53 -2.64 20.40
CA GLN A 30 6.05 -3.41 19.24
C GLN A 30 6.34 -2.69 17.92
N LYS A 31 6.23 -1.36 17.89
CA LYS A 31 6.59 -0.56 16.70
C LYS A 31 8.07 -0.68 16.40
N GLU A 32 8.92 -0.54 17.40
CA GLU A 32 10.37 -0.63 17.23
C GLU A 32 10.80 -2.01 16.71
N GLN A 33 10.23 -3.09 17.24
CA GLN A 33 10.47 -4.44 16.74
C GLN A 33 10.01 -4.62 15.28
N PHE A 34 8.86 -4.03 14.92
CA PHE A 34 8.38 -4.04 13.55
C PHE A 34 9.29 -3.23 12.62
N ASP A 35 9.73 -2.04 13.04
CA ASP A 35 10.60 -1.16 12.24
C ASP A 35 11.97 -1.80 12.01
N VAL A 36 12.53 -2.48 13.03
CA VAL A 36 13.77 -3.24 12.89
C VAL A 36 13.59 -4.38 11.87
N GLN A 37 12.56 -5.21 12.03
CA GLN A 37 12.28 -6.30 11.07
C GLN A 37 12.04 -5.74 9.66
N TYR A 38 11.26 -4.67 9.53
CA TYR A 38 10.98 -4.02 8.26
C TYR A 38 12.27 -3.56 7.59
N ASN A 39 13.14 -2.84 8.32
CA ASN A 39 14.39 -2.32 7.76
C ASN A 39 15.39 -3.42 7.42
N THR A 40 15.44 -4.54 8.16
CA THR A 40 16.32 -5.67 7.87
C THR A 40 15.92 -6.39 6.58
N TYR A 41 14.62 -6.53 6.31
CA TYR A 41 14.10 -7.27 5.14
C TYR A 41 13.65 -6.37 3.99
N LYS A 42 13.97 -5.07 4.06
CA LYS A 42 13.53 -4.07 3.10
C LYS A 42 14.22 -4.27 1.76
N GLU A 43 13.47 -4.78 0.78
CA GLU A 43 13.91 -4.86 -0.61
C GLU A 43 13.10 -3.91 -1.48
N THR A 44 13.76 -3.15 -2.34
CA THR A 44 13.08 -2.29 -3.31
C THR A 44 12.79 -3.10 -4.58
N LYS A 45 11.51 -3.31 -4.91
CA LYS A 45 11.11 -4.03 -6.13
C LYS A 45 10.14 -3.23 -6.96
N GLU A 46 10.12 -3.55 -8.25
CA GLU A 46 9.10 -3.05 -9.16
C GLU A 46 7.91 -3.99 -9.15
N ILE A 47 6.74 -3.43 -8.85
CA ILE A 47 5.47 -4.15 -8.83
C ILE A 47 4.54 -3.57 -9.89
N PHE A 48 3.79 -4.45 -10.55
CA PHE A 48 2.67 -4.05 -11.37
C PHE A 48 1.38 -4.31 -10.60
N VAL A 49 0.68 -3.24 -10.24
CA VAL A 49 -0.55 -3.34 -9.47
C VAL A 49 -1.67 -3.82 -10.38
N LEU A 50 -2.29 -4.95 -10.04
CA LEU A 50 -3.44 -5.50 -10.76
C LEU A 50 -4.75 -4.92 -10.24
N GLY A 51 -4.85 -4.80 -8.92
CA GLY A 51 -6.10 -4.38 -8.29
C GLY A 51 -5.91 -4.01 -6.83
N LYS A 52 -6.87 -3.26 -6.30
CA LYS A 52 -6.87 -2.82 -4.90
C LYS A 52 -8.23 -3.11 -4.28
N LYS A 53 -8.23 -3.61 -3.04
CA LYS A 53 -9.45 -3.95 -2.30
C LYS A 53 -9.32 -3.60 -0.82
N ILE A 54 -10.43 -3.24 -0.19
CA ILE A 54 -10.50 -2.98 1.25
C ILE A 54 -11.21 -4.17 1.88
N VAL A 55 -10.54 -4.88 2.78
CA VAL A 55 -11.06 -6.08 3.43
C VAL A 55 -11.16 -5.83 4.92
N ARG A 56 -12.19 -6.39 5.57
CA ARG A 56 -12.26 -6.40 7.04
C ARG A 56 -11.66 -7.71 7.54
N GLN A 57 -10.40 -7.68 7.97
CA GLN A 57 -9.71 -8.86 8.50
C GLN A 57 -9.66 -8.83 10.03
N PRO A 58 -9.68 -10.00 10.69
CA PRO A 58 -9.46 -10.06 12.13
C PRO A 58 -8.03 -9.61 12.47
N VAL A 59 -7.85 -8.93 13.61
CA VAL A 59 -6.52 -8.44 14.05
C VAL A 59 -5.54 -9.60 14.26
N ARG A 60 -6.04 -10.76 14.68
CA ARG A 60 -5.33 -12.02 14.71
C ARG A 60 -6.26 -13.14 14.25
N GLU A 61 -5.71 -14.09 13.52
CA GLU A 61 -6.45 -15.29 13.12
C GLU A 61 -6.80 -16.17 14.32
N GLU A 62 -6.01 -16.06 15.41
CA GLU A 62 -6.13 -16.87 16.62
C GLU A 62 -6.21 -16.00 17.90
N GLY A 63 -6.95 -16.50 18.89
CA GLY A 63 -7.11 -15.88 20.21
C GLY A 63 -8.41 -15.07 20.41
N PRO A 64 -8.57 -14.43 21.58
CA PRO A 64 -9.82 -13.76 21.98
C PRO A 64 -10.20 -12.55 21.12
N PHE A 65 -9.28 -12.02 20.33
CA PHE A 65 -9.49 -10.87 19.45
C PHE A 65 -9.85 -11.24 18.00
N ARG A 66 -10.13 -12.52 17.71
CA ARG A 66 -10.53 -12.99 16.37
C ARG A 66 -11.80 -12.33 15.84
N PHE A 67 -12.69 -11.89 16.72
CA PHE A 67 -13.95 -11.23 16.33
C PHE A 67 -13.77 -9.75 16.00
N LEU A 68 -12.65 -9.13 16.44
CA LEU A 68 -12.39 -7.73 16.19
C LEU A 68 -11.88 -7.57 14.75
N LYS A 69 -12.79 -7.15 13.85
CA LYS A 69 -12.48 -6.93 12.44
C LYS A 69 -11.99 -5.51 12.21
N VAL A 70 -10.76 -5.37 11.75
CA VAL A 70 -10.16 -4.09 11.36
C VAL A 70 -10.16 -3.94 9.85
N LYS A 71 -10.22 -2.70 9.37
CA LYS A 71 -10.11 -2.39 7.94
C LYS A 71 -8.64 -2.55 7.53
N THR A 72 -8.39 -3.49 6.64
CA THR A 72 -7.09 -3.77 6.04
C THR A 72 -7.12 -3.39 4.56
N TYR A 73 -6.10 -2.65 4.12
CA TYR A 73 -5.98 -2.21 2.74
C TYR A 73 -5.08 -3.18 1.99
N GLN A 74 -5.64 -3.87 1.00
CA GLN A 74 -4.93 -4.90 0.25
C GLN A 74 -4.76 -4.52 -1.21
N VAL A 75 -3.59 -4.82 -1.76
CA VAL A 75 -3.26 -4.60 -3.15
C VAL A 75 -2.75 -5.91 -3.74
N VAL A 76 -3.34 -6.33 -4.86
CA VAL A 76 -2.87 -7.48 -5.62
C VAL A 76 -1.91 -6.97 -6.69
N ALA A 77 -0.68 -7.47 -6.70
CA ALA A 77 0.34 -7.02 -7.65
C ALA A 77 1.19 -8.18 -8.18
N ARG A 78 1.69 -8.02 -9.40
CA ARG A 78 2.72 -8.87 -9.98
C ARG A 78 4.08 -8.32 -9.65
N LEU A 79 4.94 -9.14 -9.07
CA LEU A 79 6.34 -8.82 -8.82
C LEU A 79 7.20 -9.49 -9.85
N MET A 80 8.21 -8.77 -10.32
CA MET A 80 9.35 -9.36 -10.99
C MET A 80 10.48 -9.53 -9.98
N ILE A 81 10.84 -10.77 -9.71
CA ILE A 81 12.00 -11.11 -8.90
C ILE A 81 13.10 -11.53 -9.87
N SER A 82 14.10 -10.66 -10.03
CA SER A 82 15.31 -10.96 -10.80
C SER A 82 16.41 -11.31 -9.81
N GLN A 83 16.87 -12.56 -9.84
CA GLN A 83 18.00 -13.03 -9.04
C GLN A 83 19.09 -13.57 -9.98
N THR A 84 20.30 -13.08 -9.79
CA THR A 84 21.50 -13.59 -10.48
C THR A 84 22.17 -14.61 -9.58
N ILE A 85 22.14 -15.89 -9.95
CA ILE A 85 22.80 -16.95 -9.20
C ILE A 85 23.85 -17.58 -10.10
N LYS A 86 25.13 -17.52 -9.68
CA LYS A 86 26.27 -18.12 -10.40
C LYS A 86 26.31 -17.77 -11.91
N GLY A 87 26.10 -16.49 -12.24
CA GLY A 87 26.13 -15.99 -13.62
C GLY A 87 24.85 -16.22 -14.44
N ILE A 88 23.86 -16.94 -13.91
CA ILE A 88 22.56 -17.13 -14.57
C ILE A 88 21.56 -16.12 -13.99
N ASN A 89 21.07 -15.22 -14.85
CA ASN A 89 19.97 -14.33 -14.53
C ASN A 89 18.65 -15.09 -14.60
N ARG A 90 18.04 -15.40 -13.45
CA ARG A 90 16.69 -15.95 -13.37
C ARG A 90 15.73 -14.83 -13.02
N SER A 91 14.75 -14.58 -13.89
CA SER A 91 13.63 -13.70 -13.58
C SER A 91 12.36 -14.54 -13.42
N MET A 92 11.65 -14.35 -12.31
CA MET A 92 10.39 -15.01 -12.03
C MET A 92 9.32 -13.95 -11.79
N MET A 93 8.18 -14.09 -12.48
CA MET A 93 6.99 -13.31 -12.19
C MET A 93 6.14 -14.03 -11.15
N HIS A 94 5.83 -13.37 -10.04
CA HIS A 94 4.96 -13.91 -8.99
C HIS A 94 3.82 -12.95 -8.72
N THR A 95 2.59 -13.45 -8.60
CA THR A 95 1.43 -12.62 -8.21
C THR A 95 1.23 -12.77 -6.71
N MET A 96 1.27 -11.65 -5.99
CA MET A 96 1.18 -11.65 -4.53
C MET A 96 0.19 -10.58 -4.07
N THR A 97 -0.40 -10.82 -2.91
CA THR A 97 -1.28 -9.85 -2.25
C THR A 97 -0.52 -9.19 -1.12
N PHE A 98 -0.49 -7.86 -1.15
CA PHE A 98 0.20 -7.04 -0.17
C PHE A 98 -0.79 -6.31 0.71
N THR A 99 -0.40 -6.12 1.96
CA THR A 99 -1.09 -5.22 2.89
C THR A 99 -0.36 -3.88 2.91
N LEU A 100 -1.13 -2.79 2.93
CA LEU A 100 -0.62 -1.42 2.97
C LEU A 100 -1.28 -0.58 4.05
N ASP A 101 -0.57 0.47 4.42
CA ASP A 101 -1.15 1.60 5.13
C ASP A 101 -2.14 2.38 4.26
N LYS A 102 -3.10 3.03 4.94
CA LYS A 102 -4.17 3.80 4.30
C LYS A 102 -3.61 4.91 3.40
N LYS A 103 -2.53 5.59 3.82
CA LYS A 103 -1.96 6.73 3.08
C LYS A 103 -1.32 6.27 1.77
N GLU A 104 -0.72 5.10 1.75
CA GLU A 104 -0.02 4.50 0.62
C GLU A 104 -1.02 3.88 -0.35
N TYR A 105 -2.04 3.21 0.19
CA TYR A 105 -3.14 2.65 -0.62
C TYR A 105 -3.84 3.69 -1.48
N GLN A 106 -4.02 4.92 -0.98
CA GLN A 106 -4.66 6.00 -1.72
C GLN A 106 -3.82 6.50 -2.90
N LYS A 107 -2.49 6.39 -2.82
CA LYS A 107 -1.56 6.81 -3.88
C LYS A 107 -1.48 5.81 -5.03
N ILE A 108 -1.95 4.58 -4.81
CA ILE A 108 -1.88 3.51 -5.79
C ILE A 108 -3.10 3.52 -6.69
N GLU A 109 -2.85 3.52 -7.99
CA GLU A 109 -3.80 3.24 -9.04
C GLU A 109 -3.61 1.81 -9.58
N PRO A 110 -4.68 1.08 -9.91
CA PRO A 110 -4.55 -0.21 -10.60
C PRO A 110 -3.97 -0.04 -12.00
N ASN A 111 -3.43 -1.11 -12.55
CA ASN A 111 -2.80 -1.20 -13.87
C ASN A 111 -1.59 -0.26 -14.08
N ARG A 112 -0.87 0.07 -12.99
CA ARG A 112 0.36 0.86 -13.06
C ARG A 112 1.54 0.13 -12.42
N LYS A 113 2.73 0.45 -12.92
CA LYS A 113 4.01 0.03 -12.33
C LYS A 113 4.39 1.00 -11.22
N TYR A 114 4.78 0.45 -10.09
CA TYR A 114 5.31 1.21 -8.96
C TYR A 114 6.60 0.59 -8.48
N ARG A 115 7.54 1.42 -8.06
CA ARG A 115 8.69 0.96 -7.29
C ARG A 115 8.28 1.03 -5.81
N VAL A 116 8.37 -0.08 -5.11
CA VAL A 116 7.90 -0.21 -3.72
C VAL A 116 8.97 -0.84 -2.84
N GLU A 117 8.96 -0.44 -1.59
CA GLU A 117 9.71 -1.10 -0.53
C GLU A 117 8.86 -2.23 0.04
N LEU A 118 9.40 -3.45 -0.01
CA LEU A 118 8.74 -4.67 0.42
C LEU A 118 9.44 -5.27 1.62
N ALA A 119 8.65 -5.73 2.58
CA ALA A 119 9.08 -6.62 3.65
C ALA A 119 8.03 -7.75 3.77
N GLY A 120 8.37 -8.93 3.24
CA GLY A 120 7.42 -10.05 3.15
C GLY A 120 6.14 -9.67 2.40
N ASN A 121 4.99 -9.76 3.08
CA ASN A 121 3.66 -9.45 2.53
C ASN A 121 3.22 -8.00 2.75
N TYR A 122 4.12 -7.12 3.21
CA TYR A 122 3.84 -5.72 3.50
C TYR A 122 4.56 -4.79 2.52
N ILE A 123 3.85 -3.78 2.02
CA ILE A 123 4.44 -2.66 1.27
C ILE A 123 4.47 -1.46 2.21
N GLY A 124 5.67 -0.96 2.51
CA GLY A 124 5.84 0.20 3.40
C GLY A 124 5.83 1.53 2.66
N LYS A 125 6.71 1.73 1.67
CA LYS A 125 6.78 2.99 0.90
C LYS A 125 6.54 2.75 -0.58
N VAL A 126 5.59 3.49 -1.13
CA VAL A 126 5.27 3.48 -2.57
C VAL A 126 5.90 4.70 -3.22
N PHE A 127 6.84 4.47 -4.13
CA PHE A 127 7.36 5.52 -5.00
C PHE A 127 6.46 5.57 -6.23
N ALA A 128 5.52 6.52 -6.22
CA ALA A 128 4.71 6.81 -7.39
C ALA A 128 5.64 7.33 -8.51
N PRO A 129 5.64 6.72 -9.72
CA PRO A 129 6.27 7.37 -10.85
C PRO A 129 5.59 8.73 -11.03
N ALA A 130 6.41 9.76 -11.29
CA ALA A 130 5.89 11.10 -11.58
C ALA A 130 4.76 10.97 -12.61
N PRO A 131 3.63 11.69 -12.45
CA PRO A 131 2.55 11.58 -13.41
C PRO A 131 3.13 11.90 -14.78
N GLU A 132 3.16 10.91 -15.68
CA GLU A 132 3.52 11.12 -17.06
C GLU A 132 2.63 12.26 -17.55
N LYS A 133 3.23 13.44 -17.79
CA LYS A 133 2.56 14.50 -18.52
C LYS A 133 2.15 13.84 -19.81
N LYS A 134 0.85 13.61 -19.99
CA LYS A 134 0.30 13.16 -21.26
C LYS A 134 0.77 14.18 -22.28
N GLU A 135 1.80 13.86 -23.05
CA GLU A 135 2.10 14.61 -24.25
C GLU A 135 0.83 14.52 -25.09
N LYS A 136 0.13 15.66 -25.20
CA LYS A 136 -0.86 15.85 -26.24
C LYS A 136 -0.11 15.60 -27.54
N LYS A 137 -0.20 14.38 -28.08
CA LYS A 137 0.02 14.15 -29.51
C LYS A 137 -1.00 15.03 -30.22
N LYS A 138 -0.57 16.23 -30.62
CA LYS A 138 -1.24 17.03 -31.64
C LYS A 138 -1.23 16.14 -32.88
N GLY A 139 -2.38 15.55 -33.18
CA GLY A 139 -2.56 14.75 -34.38
C GLY A 139 -2.29 15.61 -35.61
N THR A 140 -1.23 15.28 -36.33
CA THR A 140 -1.09 15.60 -37.74
C THR A 140 -1.93 14.57 -38.49
N GLU A 141 -3.20 14.86 -38.68
CA GLU A 141 -4.07 14.08 -39.57
C GLU A 141 -5.01 15.02 -40.33
N LYS A 142 -4.41 15.81 -41.23
CA LYS A 142 -5.08 16.45 -42.36
C LYS A 142 -4.46 15.89 -43.63
N GLU A 143 -4.85 14.69 -44.03
CA GLU A 143 -4.75 14.16 -45.41
C GLU A 143 -5.20 12.70 -45.44
N LYS A 144 -6.53 12.47 -45.52
CA LYS A 144 -7.15 11.23 -46.05
C LYS A 144 -8.69 11.27 -46.12
N GLY A 145 -9.28 12.46 -46.19
CA GLY A 145 -10.74 12.65 -46.21
C GLY A 145 -11.32 13.33 -47.45
N LYS A 146 -10.54 13.58 -48.51
CA LYS A 146 -11.02 14.32 -49.71
C LYS A 146 -11.03 13.54 -51.02
N GLU A 147 -10.46 12.34 -51.11
CA GLU A 147 -10.44 11.58 -52.37
C GLU A 147 -11.65 10.66 -52.60
N GLN A 148 -12.42 10.29 -51.56
CA GLN A 148 -13.60 9.43 -51.75
C GLN A 148 -14.92 10.17 -52.05
N ALA A 149 -14.91 11.50 -52.13
CA ALA A 149 -16.11 12.30 -52.39
C ALA A 149 -16.28 12.75 -53.86
N GLN A 150 -15.31 12.51 -54.75
CA GLN A 150 -15.39 12.97 -56.15
C GLN A 150 -15.81 11.91 -57.18
N GLU A 151 -15.75 10.61 -56.86
CA GLU A 151 -16.11 9.58 -57.84
C GLU A 151 -17.62 9.32 -57.96
N LYS A 152 -18.43 9.75 -56.98
CA LYS A 152 -19.91 9.60 -57.03
C LYS A 152 -20.68 10.74 -57.73
N LYS A 153 -19.99 11.75 -58.30
CA LYS A 153 -20.66 12.89 -58.98
C LYS A 153 -20.57 12.90 -60.51
N LYS A 154 -19.99 11.87 -61.15
CA LYS A 154 -19.90 11.76 -62.63
C LYS A 154 -20.86 10.76 -63.29
N LYS A 155 -21.82 10.21 -62.54
CA LYS A 155 -22.93 9.41 -63.10
C LYS A 155 -24.28 9.98 -62.65
N LYS A 156 -24.69 11.07 -63.27
CA LYS A 156 -26.10 11.44 -63.45
C LYS A 156 -26.23 12.37 -64.64
#